data_AF-A0A2V3ZNA0-F1
#
_entry.id   AF-A0A2V3ZNA0-F1
#
_cell.length_a   1.000
_cell.length_b   1.000
_cell.length_c   1.000
_cell.angle_alpha   90.00
_cell.angle_beta   90.00
_cell.angle_gamma   90.00
#
_symmetry.space_group_name_H-M   'P 1'
#
loop_
_entity.id
_entity.type
_entity.pdbx_description
1 polymer ?
#
loop_
_entity_poly.entity_id
_entity_poly.type
_entity_poly.pdbx_seq_one_letter_code
_entity_poly.pdbx_strand_id
1 'polypeptide(L)'
;ADYALALKGNQGNLYNDVQAFLDDPDTPLDTVETTDGDHGRIEVRTASVSADIDWLQDAHKWPGLEAVGKIVSTREIGGKTSTETRYYLLSAAFPAARFNTIVRSHWAVENSLHWVLDVTMNEDQLRNRLDHGPENLAMLRHLALNVAKL
;
A
#
# COMPACT_ATOMS: atom_id res chain seq x y z
N ALA A 1 -3.16 -15.86 -6.26
CA ALA A 1 -2.86 -14.60 -6.97
C ALA A 1 -2.41 -13.63 -5.92
N ASP A 2 -1.24 -13.03 -6.09
CA ASP A 2 -0.64 -12.21 -5.05
C ASP A 2 -1.05 -10.73 -5.20
N TYR A 3 -1.19 -10.01 -4.09
CA TYR A 3 -1.59 -8.60 -4.08
C TYR A 3 -0.65 -7.73 -3.23
N ALA A 4 -0.61 -6.44 -3.58
CA ALA A 4 -0.07 -5.37 -2.76
C ALA A 4 -1.15 -4.28 -2.65
N LEU A 5 -1.78 -4.16 -1.48
CA LEU A 5 -2.92 -3.26 -1.25
C LEU A 5 -2.45 -2.03 -0.47
N ALA A 6 -2.66 -0.83 -1.02
CA ALA A 6 -2.35 0.41 -0.32
C ALA A 6 -3.30 0.60 0.89
N LEU A 7 -2.71 0.86 2.05
CA LEU A 7 -3.45 1.24 3.26
C LEU A 7 -3.76 2.74 3.21
N LYS A 8 -5.02 3.10 3.43
CA LYS A 8 -5.45 4.51 3.57
C LYS A 8 -5.72 4.81 5.04
N GLY A 9 -5.42 6.03 5.49
CA GLY A 9 -5.56 6.45 6.90
C GLY A 9 -6.98 6.35 7.47
N ASN A 10 -8.01 6.19 6.64
CA ASN A 10 -9.37 5.92 7.07
C ASN A 10 -9.62 4.45 7.47
N GLN A 11 -8.62 3.57 7.40
CA GLN A 11 -8.72 2.14 7.73
C GLN A 11 -8.46 1.83 9.22
N GLY A 12 -8.52 2.84 10.09
CA GLY A 12 -8.53 2.66 11.55
C GLY A 12 -7.21 2.13 12.12
N ASN A 13 -7.30 1.26 13.15
CA ASN A 13 -6.14 0.83 13.94
C ASN A 13 -5.10 0.05 13.13
N LEU A 14 -5.51 -0.70 12.11
CA LEU A 14 -4.59 -1.46 11.25
C LEU A 14 -3.57 -0.54 10.56
N TYR A 15 -4.02 0.62 10.06
CA TYR A 15 -3.13 1.61 9.46
C TYR A 15 -2.13 2.13 10.50
N ASN A 16 -2.61 2.48 11.70
CA ASN A 16 -1.77 3.02 12.77
C ASN A 16 -0.71 2.01 13.24
N ASP A 17 -1.09 0.75 13.41
CA ASP A 17 -0.20 -0.31 13.86
C ASP A 17 0.89 -0.60 12.81
N VAL A 18 0.50 -0.70 11.54
CA VAL A 18 1.45 -0.89 10.44
C VAL A 18 2.39 0.30 10.31
N GLN A 19 1.86 1.53 10.40
CA GLN A 19 2.67 2.73 10.38
C GLN A 19 3.67 2.75 11.54
N ALA A 20 3.20 2.53 12.78
CA ALA A 20 4.04 2.55 13.97
C ALA A 20 5.18 1.52 13.86
N PHE A 21 4.87 0.30 13.43
CA PHE A 21 5.86 -0.75 13.25
C PHE A 21 6.88 -0.45 12.16
N LEU A 22 6.41 -0.02 10.97
CA LEU A 22 7.30 0.21 9.84
C LEU A 22 8.13 1.48 9.99
N ASP A 23 7.69 2.47 10.77
CA ASP A 23 8.43 3.70 11.03
C ASP A 23 9.34 3.65 12.26
N ASP A 24 9.26 2.58 13.06
CA ASP A 24 10.22 2.33 14.13
C ASP A 24 11.63 2.08 13.53
N PRO A 25 12.63 2.93 13.84
CA PRO A 25 13.98 2.80 13.31
C PRO A 25 14.70 1.54 13.80
N ASP A 26 14.25 0.92 14.90
CA ASP A 26 14.85 -0.29 15.46
C ASP A 26 14.27 -1.56 14.83
N THR A 27 13.18 -1.44 14.04
CA THR A 27 12.62 -2.58 13.31
C THR A 27 13.52 -2.94 12.12
N PRO A 28 14.01 -4.19 12.03
CA PRO A 28 14.78 -4.63 10.87
C PRO A 28 13.84 -4.80 9.67
N LEU A 29 14.12 -4.09 8.58
CA LEU A 29 13.35 -4.15 7.33
C LEU A 29 14.25 -4.56 6.16
N ASP A 30 13.78 -5.46 5.30
CA ASP A 30 14.38 -5.60 3.97
C ASP A 30 14.13 -4.31 3.20
N THR A 31 15.19 -3.62 2.78
CA THR A 31 15.10 -2.27 2.23
C THR A 31 15.94 -2.12 0.96
N VAL A 32 15.38 -1.44 -0.03
CA VAL A 32 16.08 -1.03 -1.24
C VAL A 32 15.79 0.42 -1.56
N GLU A 33 16.80 1.14 -2.02
CA GLU A 33 16.66 2.49 -2.54
C GLU A 33 16.90 2.51 -4.06
N THR A 34 16.11 3.32 -4.76
CA THR A 34 16.25 3.56 -6.19
C THR A 34 16.20 5.05 -6.45
N THR A 35 17.01 5.51 -7.39
CA THR A 35 17.00 6.91 -7.85
C THR A 35 16.71 6.94 -9.34
N ASP A 36 15.78 7.79 -9.74
CA ASP A 36 15.32 7.99 -11.12
C ASP A 36 15.42 9.49 -11.43
N GLY A 37 15.90 9.85 -12.61
CA GLY A 37 16.11 11.23 -13.03
C GLY A 37 15.62 11.42 -14.45
N ASP A 38 14.65 12.31 -14.65
CA ASP A 38 14.08 12.58 -15.98
C ASP A 38 13.56 14.02 -16.10
N HIS A 39 13.86 14.68 -17.22
CA HIS A 39 13.39 16.05 -17.55
C HIS A 39 13.45 17.09 -16.40
N GLY A 40 14.52 17.08 -15.60
CA GLY A 40 14.69 18.02 -14.47
C GLY A 40 13.90 17.64 -13.20
N ARG A 41 13.35 16.42 -13.16
CA ARG A 41 12.82 15.76 -11.96
C ARG A 41 13.80 14.71 -11.48
N ILE A 42 14.08 14.71 -10.18
CA ILE A 42 14.78 13.61 -9.50
C ILE A 42 13.78 12.97 -8.55
N GLU A 43 13.66 11.64 -8.58
CA GLU A 43 12.87 10.87 -7.63
C GLU A 43 13.78 9.83 -6.94
N VAL A 44 13.88 9.92 -5.62
CA VAL A 44 14.46 8.88 -4.77
C VAL A 44 13.32 8.12 -4.13
N ARG A 45 13.29 6.80 -4.29
CA ARG A 45 12.29 5.92 -3.71
C ARG A 45 12.96 4.83 -2.88
N THR A 46 12.59 4.77 -1.61
CA THR A 46 13.00 3.74 -0.67
C THR A 46 11.81 2.82 -0.42
N ALA A 47 11.99 1.53 -0.68
CA ALA A 47 11.01 0.50 -0.42
C ALA A 47 11.48 -0.38 0.72
N SER A 48 10.61 -0.63 1.69
CA SER A 48 10.91 -1.47 2.85
C SER A 48 9.79 -2.50 3.06
N VAL A 49 10.16 -3.72 3.43
CA VAL A 49 9.23 -4.84 3.68
C VAL A 49 9.61 -5.56 4.97
N SER A 50 8.60 -6.03 5.70
CA SER A 50 8.77 -6.99 6.80
C SER A 50 7.69 -8.07 6.75
N ALA A 51 8.12 -9.31 7.00
CA ALA A 51 7.25 -10.47 7.18
C ALA A 51 7.03 -10.81 8.67
N ASP A 52 7.68 -10.07 9.60
CA ASP A 52 7.57 -10.29 11.04
C ASP A 52 6.28 -9.66 11.58
N ILE A 53 5.15 -10.23 11.18
CA ILE A 53 3.81 -9.65 11.35
C ILE A 53 2.87 -10.53 12.19
N ASP A 54 3.39 -11.54 12.89
CA ASP A 54 2.56 -12.44 13.71
C ASP A 54 1.70 -11.67 14.72
N TRP A 55 2.29 -10.67 15.39
CA TRP A 55 1.60 -9.77 16.32
C TRP A 55 0.47 -8.97 15.67
N LEU A 56 0.65 -8.58 14.40
CA LEU A 56 -0.36 -7.84 13.64
C LEU A 56 -1.51 -8.77 13.23
N GLN A 57 -1.18 -10.02 12.88
CA GLN A 57 -2.17 -11.04 12.56
C GLN A 57 -2.98 -11.48 13.78
N ASP A 58 -2.36 -11.56 14.96
CA ASP A 58 -3.07 -11.82 16.21
C ASP A 58 -4.11 -10.74 16.52
N ALA A 59 -3.76 -9.47 16.25
CA ALA A 59 -4.63 -8.31 16.49
C ALA A 59 -5.76 -8.16 15.45
N HIS A 60 -5.45 -8.29 14.15
CA HIS A 60 -6.36 -7.90 13.06
C HIS A 60 -6.92 -9.07 12.26
N LYS A 61 -6.28 -10.25 12.32
CA LYS A 61 -6.69 -11.48 11.61
C LYS A 61 -6.97 -11.26 10.13
N TRP A 62 -6.08 -10.54 9.44
CA TRP A 62 -6.26 -10.21 8.04
C TRP A 62 -6.07 -11.46 7.16
N PRO A 63 -7.07 -11.87 6.37
CA PRO A 63 -6.98 -13.08 5.56
C PRO A 63 -5.88 -13.00 4.50
N GLY A 64 -4.93 -13.95 4.57
CA GLY A 64 -3.85 -14.07 3.59
C GLY A 64 -2.84 -12.91 3.62
N LEU A 65 -2.75 -12.17 4.73
CA LEU A 65 -1.64 -11.23 4.94
C LEU A 65 -0.38 -12.01 5.31
N GLU A 66 0.68 -11.83 4.55
CA GLU A 66 1.98 -12.48 4.78
C GLU A 66 3.11 -11.49 5.05
N ALA A 67 2.95 -10.21 4.67
CA ALA A 67 3.91 -9.16 4.96
C ALA A 67 3.26 -7.77 4.92
N VAL A 68 3.97 -6.78 5.45
CA VAL A 68 3.66 -5.35 5.28
C VAL A 68 4.84 -4.62 4.67
N GLY A 69 4.57 -3.53 3.97
CA GLY A 69 5.63 -2.74 3.34
C GLY A 69 5.34 -1.25 3.33
N LYS A 70 6.40 -0.44 3.20
CA LYS A 70 6.29 1.00 2.98
C LYS A 70 7.12 1.46 1.80
N ILE A 71 6.62 2.49 1.14
CA ILE A 71 7.33 3.23 0.10
C ILE A 71 7.45 4.67 0.57
N VAL A 72 8.69 5.15 0.70
CA VAL A 72 9.00 6.57 0.88
C VAL A 72 9.50 7.08 -0.47
N SER A 73 8.81 8.06 -1.05
CA SER A 73 9.26 8.74 -2.28
C SER A 73 9.57 10.19 -1.98
N THR A 74 10.78 10.62 -2.31
CA THR A 74 11.20 12.02 -2.30
C THR A 74 11.41 12.46 -3.75
N ARG A 75 10.63 13.44 -4.19
CA ARG A 75 10.76 14.04 -5.52
C ARG A 75 11.27 15.47 -5.42
N GLU A 76 12.18 15.82 -6.31
CA GLU A 76 12.65 17.19 -6.52
C GLU A 76 12.26 17.65 -7.93
N ILE A 77 11.54 18.76 -8.03
CA ILE A 77 11.13 19.38 -9.30
C ILE A 77 11.33 20.88 -9.19
N GLY A 78 12.15 21.47 -10.07
CA GLY A 78 12.37 22.91 -10.11
C GLY A 78 12.85 23.49 -8.77
N GLY A 79 13.73 22.77 -8.07
CA GLY A 79 14.27 23.15 -6.76
C GLY A 79 13.30 22.99 -5.59
N LYS A 80 12.13 22.39 -5.79
CA LYS A 80 11.18 22.06 -4.72
C LYS A 80 11.22 20.57 -4.42
N THR A 81 11.48 20.22 -3.17
CA THR A 81 11.46 18.85 -2.68
C THR A 81 10.13 18.55 -2.01
N SER A 82 9.55 17.37 -2.28
CA SER A 82 8.40 16.85 -1.54
C SER A 82 8.58 15.37 -1.27
N THR A 83 8.21 14.94 -0.06
CA THR A 83 8.30 13.54 0.37
C THR A 83 6.91 13.00 0.67
N GLU A 84 6.66 11.76 0.26
CA GLU A 84 5.41 11.04 0.51
C GLU A 84 5.72 9.62 1.00
N THR A 85 5.03 9.18 2.04
CA THR A 85 5.12 7.81 2.57
C THR A 85 3.78 7.10 2.35
N ARG A 86 3.84 5.85 1.89
CA ARG A 86 2.66 4.99 1.68
C ARG A 86 2.91 3.61 2.27
N TYR A 87 1.91 3.06 2.94
CA TYR A 87 1.97 1.73 3.57
C TYR A 87 1.12 0.72 2.81
N TYR A 88 1.48 -0.55 2.89
CA TYR A 88 0.91 -1.62 2.07
C TYR A 88 0.74 -2.92 2.86
N LEU A 89 -0.36 -3.62 2.58
CA LEU A 89 -0.58 -5.01 2.94
C LEU A 89 -0.18 -5.92 1.79
N LEU A 90 0.60 -6.96 2.06
CA LEU A 90 1.16 -7.85 1.06
C LEU A 90 0.68 -9.28 1.32
N SER A 91 0.20 -9.93 0.27
CA SER A 91 -0.21 -11.34 0.36
C SER A 91 0.94 -12.33 0.26
N ALA A 92 2.17 -11.82 0.13
CA ALA A 92 3.39 -12.61 0.09
C ALA A 92 4.55 -11.75 0.61
N ALA A 93 5.53 -12.40 1.26
CA ALA A 93 6.78 -11.78 1.65
C ALA A 93 7.69 -11.56 0.43
N PHE A 94 7.46 -10.46 -0.29
CA PHE A 94 8.30 -10.08 -1.43
C PHE A 94 9.62 -9.45 -0.96
N PRO A 95 10.73 -9.70 -1.67
CA PRO A 95 11.92 -8.85 -1.53
C PRO A 95 11.57 -7.40 -1.86
N ALA A 96 12.18 -6.45 -1.14
CA ALA A 96 11.88 -5.02 -1.27
C ALA A 96 12.00 -4.50 -2.71
N ALA A 97 12.95 -5.02 -3.49
CA ALA A 97 13.09 -4.72 -4.91
C ALA A 97 11.87 -5.14 -5.74
N ARG A 98 11.34 -6.34 -5.52
CA ARG A 98 10.15 -6.84 -6.21
C ARG A 98 8.91 -6.07 -5.78
N PHE A 99 8.78 -5.78 -4.48
CA PHE A 99 7.71 -4.93 -3.96
C PHE A 99 7.72 -3.54 -4.61
N ASN A 100 8.89 -2.89 -4.72
CA ASN A 100 9.04 -1.60 -5.40
C ASN A 100 8.58 -1.68 -6.88
N THR A 101 8.95 -2.74 -7.59
CA THR A 101 8.49 -2.96 -8.97
C THR A 101 6.97 -3.11 -9.05
N ILE A 102 6.37 -3.94 -8.20
CA ILE A 102 4.92 -4.15 -8.15
C ILE A 102 4.19 -2.82 -7.93
N VAL A 103 4.62 -2.03 -6.95
CA VAL A 103 4.01 -0.74 -6.65
C VAL A 103 4.17 0.23 -7.82
N ARG A 104 5.37 0.35 -8.43
CA ARG A 104 5.56 1.21 -9.61
C ARG A 104 4.67 0.81 -10.77
N SER A 105 4.55 -0.48 -11.06
CA SER A 105 3.68 -0.99 -12.13
C SER A 105 2.21 -0.74 -11.84
N HIS A 106 1.78 -0.88 -10.58
CA HIS A 106 0.40 -0.59 -10.18
C HIS A 106 0.06 0.91 -10.34
N TRP A 107 0.96 1.81 -9.93
CA TRP A 107 0.79 3.26 -10.11
C TRP A 107 0.72 3.68 -11.59
N ALA A 108 1.44 2.99 -12.48
CA ALA A 108 1.36 3.26 -13.92
C ALA A 108 -0.03 2.92 -14.49
N VAL A 109 -0.66 1.85 -14.00
CA VAL A 109 -2.03 1.45 -14.38
C VAL A 109 -3.07 2.35 -13.71
N GLU A 110 -2.89 2.69 -12.42
CA GLU A 110 -3.81 3.54 -11.65
C GLU A 110 -3.83 4.99 -12.15
N ASN A 111 -2.75 5.52 -12.73
CA ASN A 111 -2.76 6.81 -13.44
C ASN A 111 -3.65 6.79 -14.71
N SER A 112 -3.89 5.62 -15.29
CA SER A 112 -4.77 5.44 -16.45
C SER A 112 -6.21 5.05 -16.05
N LEU A 113 -6.38 4.41 -14.88
CA LEU A 113 -7.68 3.94 -14.34
C LEU A 113 -8.33 4.92 -13.36
N HIS A 114 -7.59 5.94 -12.89
CA HIS A 114 -8.02 6.90 -11.85
C HIS A 114 -9.36 7.57 -12.16
N TRP A 115 -9.74 7.70 -13.44
CA TRP A 115 -11.01 8.31 -13.82
C TRP A 115 -12.24 7.43 -13.53
N VAL A 116 -12.08 6.10 -13.41
CA VAL A 116 -13.21 5.17 -13.20
C VAL A 116 -13.44 4.89 -11.71
N LEU A 117 -12.38 4.77 -10.91
CA LEU A 117 -12.52 4.43 -9.49
C LEU A 117 -13.05 5.60 -8.65
N ASP A 118 -12.65 6.84 -8.97
CA ASP A 118 -13.15 8.05 -8.30
C ASP A 118 -14.66 8.28 -8.55
N VAL A 119 -15.17 7.84 -9.71
CA VAL A 119 -16.61 7.88 -10.06
C VAL A 119 -17.40 6.78 -9.33
N THR A 120 -16.76 5.68 -8.95
CA THR A 120 -17.42 4.59 -8.23
C THR A 120 -17.41 4.83 -6.72
N MET A 121 -16.45 5.61 -6.20
CA MET A 121 -16.31 5.97 -4.78
C MET A 121 -17.08 7.24 -4.38
N ASN A 122 -18.23 7.50 -5.01
CA ASN A 122 -19.22 8.45 -4.51
C ASN A 122 -20.11 7.79 -3.43
N GLU A 123 -19.50 7.09 -2.47
CA GLU A 123 -20.15 6.48 -1.30
C GLU A 123 -19.99 7.34 -0.02
N ASP A 124 -19.65 8.62 -0.17
CA ASP A 124 -19.67 9.62 0.92
C ASP A 124 -21.11 10.01 1.36
N GLN A 125 -22.10 9.14 1.09
CA GLN A 125 -23.53 9.39 1.35
C GLN A 125 -24.22 8.29 2.14
N LEU A 126 -23.55 7.20 2.54
CA LEU A 126 -24.21 6.12 3.27
C LEU A 126 -23.78 6.08 4.74
N ARG A 127 -24.46 6.91 5.53
CA ARG A 127 -24.72 6.68 6.96
C ARG A 127 -25.26 5.26 7.17
N ASN A 128 -24.60 4.48 8.03
CA ASN A 128 -25.16 3.52 9.01
C ASN A 128 -24.00 2.63 9.51
N ARG A 129 -23.40 2.85 10.68
CA ARG A 129 -23.88 2.50 12.04
C ARG A 129 -24.04 0.98 12.23
N LEU A 130 -23.16 0.45 13.10
CA LEU A 130 -23.14 -0.84 13.82
C LEU A 130 -22.39 -2.03 13.20
N ASP A 131 -21.37 -2.43 13.98
CA ASP A 131 -20.77 -3.76 14.17
C ASP A 131 -19.94 -4.40 13.03
N HIS A 132 -18.62 -4.20 13.18
CA HIS A 132 -17.53 -5.16 13.01
C HIS A 132 -17.62 -6.20 11.88
N GLY A 133 -16.90 -5.91 10.79
CA GLY A 133 -16.26 -6.91 9.92
C GLY A 133 -17.16 -7.48 8.82
N PRO A 134 -17.40 -6.72 7.73
CA PRO A 134 -17.39 -7.33 6.41
C PRO A 134 -16.93 -6.44 5.23
N GLU A 135 -16.64 -5.14 5.40
CA GLU A 135 -16.39 -4.25 4.24
C GLU A 135 -15.13 -4.63 3.43
N ASN A 136 -14.06 -5.07 4.09
CA ASN A 136 -12.81 -5.45 3.40
C ASN A 136 -12.94 -6.71 2.53
N LEU A 137 -13.91 -7.58 2.85
CA LEU A 137 -14.21 -8.78 2.06
C LEU A 137 -14.87 -8.43 0.72
N ALA A 138 -15.61 -7.32 0.64
CA ALA A 138 -16.18 -6.84 -0.61
C ALA A 138 -15.08 -6.29 -1.54
N MET A 139 -14.10 -5.56 -1.00
CA MET A 139 -12.92 -5.09 -1.76
C MET A 139 -12.05 -6.25 -2.26
N LEU A 140 -11.77 -7.24 -1.41
CA LEU A 140 -11.03 -8.46 -1.79
C LEU A 140 -11.80 -9.28 -2.85
N ARG A 141 -13.13 -9.38 -2.74
CA ARG A 141 -13.97 -10.02 -3.78
C ARG A 141 -13.91 -9.27 -5.10
N HIS A 142 -13.89 -7.94 -5.08
CA HIS A 142 -13.78 -7.14 -6.30
C HIS A 142 -12.42 -7.27 -6.99
N LEU A 143 -11.33 -7.31 -6.21
CA LEU A 143 -9.98 -7.55 -6.73
C LEU A 143 -9.83 -8.98 -7.28
N ALA A 144 -10.36 -9.98 -6.58
CA ALA A 144 -10.39 -11.36 -7.05
C ALA A 144 -11.19 -11.53 -8.36
N LEU A 145 -12.32 -10.82 -8.50
CA LEU A 145 -13.14 -10.83 -9.71
C LEU A 145 -12.48 -10.15 -10.91
N ASN A 146 -11.66 -9.11 -10.69
CA ASN A 146 -10.91 -8.45 -11.76
C ASN A 146 -9.74 -9.29 -12.27
N VAL A 147 -9.10 -10.08 -11.40
CA VAL A 147 -8.05 -11.04 -11.80
C VAL A 147 -8.64 -12.24 -12.56
N ALA A 148 -9.89 -12.63 -12.28
CA ALA A 148 -10.58 -13.74 -12.94
C ALA A 148 -11.18 -13.41 -14.33
N LYS A 149 -11.03 -12.17 -14.82
CA LYS A 149 -11.52 -11.73 -16.15
C LYS A 149 -10.39 -11.52 -17.19
N LEU A 150 -9.18 -11.99 -16.92
CA LEU A 150 -8.13 -12.22 -17.91
C LEU A 150 -8.12 -13.70 -18.30
#